data_AF-A0A925K7Q3-F1
#
_entry.id   AF-A0A925K7Q3-F1
#
_cell.length_a   1.000
_cell.length_b   1.000
_cell.length_c   1.000
_cell.angle_alpha   90.00
_cell.angle_beta   90.00
_cell.angle_gamma   90.00
#
_symmetry.space_group_name_H-M   'P 1'
#
loop_
_entity.id
_entity.type
_entity.pdbx_description
1 polymer ?
#
loop_
_entity_poly.entity_id
_entity_poly.type
_entity_poly.pdbx_seq_one_letter_code
_entity_poly.pdbx_strand_id
1 'polypeptide(L)'
;MISRKWGTALVYSLIIISCNAQSPQNDKAFNDELIKRELANQENAKKGNQYPQIEVITDPAKVEKLGAAVLKKIQLKDKAEVAALAKNSAPWQRYKLHDKTSVTTLLSILKGNDARKRIEVYKGLAPDYNDQANYAITEPELVEQLLKAVENPEDEEAAIQLAGIVGLKGFEAVFEKRLLSGKSRDEGRIIFWLGKTGKSKPAFDYMEAAIRSKRLNGSELDNAISGLGEFAKNADAAIKKRAGALAMFIYQEKLITTERYEDLKNSAYTSDAAEIVLQLIFDYADKSSVPVAYDILNRNIRTLGPVKALIRLEGAKHIDKVYAYLKSEDDFFKGLDLVEELDNSLVTPALLKEVMLQLSKQKEVPDYVLSRIIDFYKKKNAVSFLEQPGSIITDQQLATRITDRYKRSMVSSEAIVKDLLDPQIISAKPRETILAKLESEAAGDPLSFAFALMDQQQIHFAFDTETGFVPVDYDKLLLEFAARSKGILKDLKVWMDATGDRNGETFSYTITALCNNKVFVARPRDMGDWYDIMTIDALLNKLLADLGARERFVSIETGDQMSQYIFGDPEKVNLFLKKYK
;
A
#
# COMPACT_ATOMS: atom_id res chain seq x y z
N MET A 1 -13.48 -5.58 13.24
CA MET A 1 -13.27 -4.15 13.57
C MET A 1 -12.04 -3.72 12.77
N ILE A 2 -12.22 -2.77 11.83
CA ILE A 2 -11.28 -2.18 10.87
C ILE A 2 -10.60 -3.17 9.89
N SER A 3 -11.20 -3.30 8.70
CA SER A 3 -10.67 -4.04 7.55
C SER A 3 -9.38 -3.40 7.03
N ARG A 4 -8.45 -4.28 6.64
CA ARG A 4 -7.20 -3.96 5.96
C ARG A 4 -7.50 -3.11 4.72
N LYS A 5 -6.84 -1.95 4.62
CA LYS A 5 -6.83 -1.13 3.41
C LYS A 5 -5.81 -1.74 2.45
N TRP A 6 -6.28 -2.46 1.45
CA TRP A 6 -5.52 -2.66 0.22
C TRP A 6 -6.10 -1.71 -0.81
N GLY A 7 -5.53 -0.51 -0.88
CA GLY A 7 -5.68 0.32 -2.06
C GLY A 7 -4.91 -0.37 -3.18
N THR A 8 -5.61 -0.78 -4.22
CA THR A 8 -5.06 -1.27 -5.48
C THR A 8 -4.24 -0.16 -6.14
N ALA A 9 -2.99 -0.02 -5.74
CA ALA A 9 -1.94 0.68 -6.47
C ALA A 9 -0.77 -0.31 -6.61
N LEU A 10 -0.85 -1.11 -7.67
CA LEU A 10 0.18 -2.05 -8.08
C LEU A 10 1.36 -1.22 -8.64
N VAL A 11 2.21 -0.72 -7.75
CA VAL A 11 3.52 -0.16 -8.08
C VAL A 11 4.54 -1.24 -7.75
N TYR A 12 4.96 -2.00 -8.77
CA TYR A 12 6.12 -2.87 -8.68
C TYR A 12 7.34 -2.01 -8.31
N SER A 13 7.71 -2.02 -7.03
CA SER A 13 8.98 -1.51 -6.54
C SER A 13 9.84 -2.72 -6.18
N LEU A 14 10.56 -3.25 -7.18
CA LEU A 14 11.70 -4.15 -6.95
C LEU A 14 12.81 -3.32 -6.30
N ILE A 15 12.85 -3.29 -4.97
CA ILE A 15 14.02 -2.80 -4.22
C ILE A 15 14.90 -4.01 -3.95
N ILE A 16 15.95 -4.15 -4.75
CA ILE A 16 17.07 -5.05 -4.47
C ILE A 16 17.85 -4.43 -3.31
N ILE A 17 17.71 -5.00 -2.11
CA ILE A 17 18.60 -4.68 -1.00
C ILE A 17 19.94 -5.36 -1.25
N SER A 18 20.98 -4.53 -1.29
CA SER A 18 22.37 -4.90 -1.38
C SER A 18 22.79 -5.86 -0.25
N CYS A 19 23.20 -7.06 -0.63
CA CYS A 19 24.16 -7.84 0.15
C CYS A 19 25.30 -8.25 -0.79
N ASN A 20 26.50 -7.71 -0.51
CA ASN A 20 27.84 -8.09 -0.96
C ASN A 20 28.01 -8.75 -2.34
N ALA A 21 28.80 -8.08 -3.17
CA ALA A 21 29.37 -8.58 -4.42
C ALA A 21 29.90 -10.03 -4.32
N GLN A 22 29.12 -10.96 -4.85
CA GLN A 22 29.58 -12.25 -5.36
C GLN A 22 29.13 -12.39 -6.82
N SER A 23 29.87 -13.18 -7.58
CA SER A 23 29.91 -13.09 -9.04
C SER A 23 28.56 -13.32 -9.74
N PRO A 24 28.23 -12.59 -10.83
CA PRO A 24 26.92 -12.64 -11.51
C PRO A 24 26.52 -14.00 -12.12
N GLN A 25 27.43 -14.97 -12.24
CA GLN A 25 27.15 -16.26 -12.88
C GLN A 25 26.56 -17.31 -11.93
N ASN A 26 26.79 -17.21 -10.61
CA ASN A 26 26.21 -18.15 -9.64
C ASN A 26 24.79 -17.75 -9.18
N ASP A 27 24.48 -16.45 -9.17
CA ASP A 27 23.15 -15.97 -8.76
C ASP A 27 22.06 -16.32 -9.76
N LYS A 28 22.38 -16.38 -11.07
CA LYS A 28 21.38 -16.70 -12.08
C LYS A 28 20.87 -18.14 -11.97
N ALA A 29 21.78 -19.10 -11.78
CA ALA A 29 21.40 -20.51 -11.62
C ALA A 29 20.65 -20.75 -10.29
N PHE A 30 21.07 -20.10 -9.20
CA PHE A 30 20.37 -20.15 -7.91
C PHE A 30 18.97 -19.52 -8.00
N ASN A 31 18.83 -18.36 -8.64
CA ASN A 31 17.55 -17.69 -8.85
C ASN A 31 16.64 -18.48 -9.80
N ASP A 32 17.18 -19.08 -10.86
CA ASP A 32 16.40 -19.93 -11.79
C ASP A 32 15.88 -21.19 -11.08
N GLU A 33 16.66 -21.78 -10.18
CA GLU A 33 16.23 -22.93 -9.36
C GLU A 33 15.19 -22.53 -8.31
N LEU A 34 15.36 -21.38 -7.65
CA LEU A 34 14.39 -20.82 -6.71
C LEU A 34 13.06 -20.50 -7.41
N ILE A 35 13.10 -19.81 -8.56
CA ILE A 35 11.91 -19.50 -9.37
C ILE A 35 11.22 -20.79 -9.83
N LYS A 36 11.98 -21.79 -10.27
CA LYS A 36 11.41 -23.08 -10.68
C LYS A 36 10.76 -23.82 -9.51
N ARG A 37 11.36 -23.75 -8.32
CA ARG A 37 10.78 -24.29 -7.08
C ARG A 37 9.51 -23.53 -6.70
N GLU A 38 9.50 -22.21 -6.82
CA GLU A 38 8.35 -21.37 -6.50
C GLU A 38 7.19 -21.61 -7.46
N LEU A 39 7.46 -21.67 -8.77
CA LEU A 39 6.47 -22.05 -9.77
C LEU A 39 5.93 -23.47 -9.54
N ALA A 40 6.78 -24.41 -9.12
CA ALA A 40 6.35 -25.76 -8.77
C ALA A 40 5.48 -25.77 -7.49
N ASN A 41 5.83 -24.97 -6.49
CA ASN A 41 5.04 -24.79 -5.27
C ASN A 41 3.68 -24.16 -5.59
N GLN A 42 3.65 -23.10 -6.40
CA GLN A 42 2.43 -22.46 -6.87
C GLN A 42 1.54 -23.43 -7.66
N GLU A 43 2.12 -24.23 -8.57
CA GLU A 43 1.38 -25.25 -9.31
C GLU A 43 0.91 -26.41 -8.43
N ASN A 44 1.67 -26.78 -7.40
CA ASN A 44 1.26 -27.76 -6.41
C ASN A 44 0.13 -27.22 -5.53
N ALA A 45 0.22 -25.96 -5.10
CA ALA A 45 -0.82 -25.27 -4.33
C ALA A 45 -2.15 -25.19 -5.12
N LYS A 46 -2.08 -24.90 -6.43
CA LYS A 46 -3.25 -24.95 -7.33
C LYS A 46 -3.87 -26.34 -7.42
N LYS A 47 -3.06 -27.40 -7.35
CA LYS A 47 -3.54 -28.79 -7.42
C LYS A 47 -4.01 -29.32 -6.08
N GLY A 48 -3.48 -28.80 -4.97
CA GLY A 48 -3.87 -29.07 -3.58
C GLY A 48 -4.18 -30.53 -3.25
N ASN A 49 -5.01 -30.72 -2.22
CA ASN A 49 -5.69 -31.98 -2.01
C ASN A 49 -6.94 -32.05 -2.91
N GLN A 50 -6.83 -32.65 -4.09
CA GLN A 50 -7.93 -32.77 -5.06
C GLN A 50 -9.17 -33.52 -4.52
N TYR A 51 -9.01 -34.32 -3.45
CA TYR A 51 -10.09 -35.09 -2.84
C TYR A 51 -10.06 -34.94 -1.32
N PRO A 52 -10.32 -33.72 -0.80
CA PRO A 52 -10.24 -33.46 0.62
C PRO A 52 -11.35 -34.22 1.34
N GLN A 53 -10.97 -35.03 2.33
CA GLN A 53 -11.92 -35.78 3.15
C GLN A 53 -12.20 -35.01 4.44
N ILE A 54 -13.46 -34.65 4.64
CA ILE A 54 -13.96 -34.01 5.86
C ILE A 54 -14.76 -35.05 6.65
N GLU A 55 -14.20 -35.49 7.77
CA GLU A 55 -14.87 -36.40 8.70
C GLU A 55 -15.84 -35.59 9.57
N VAL A 56 -17.10 -36.04 9.68
CA VAL A 56 -18.14 -35.38 10.50
C VAL A 56 -18.55 -36.31 11.63
N ILE A 57 -18.30 -35.88 12.86
CA ILE A 57 -18.64 -36.62 14.07
C ILE A 57 -19.90 -36.00 14.67
N THR A 58 -20.94 -36.84 14.79
CA THR A 58 -22.27 -36.47 15.31
C THR A 58 -22.66 -37.20 16.59
N ASP A 59 -21.87 -38.20 17.00
CA ASP A 59 -22.10 -38.94 18.26
C ASP A 59 -21.93 -38.01 19.47
N PRO A 60 -22.97 -37.78 20.29
CA PRO A 60 -22.93 -36.77 21.35
C PRO A 60 -21.78 -36.95 22.34
N ALA A 61 -21.48 -38.18 22.74
CA ALA A 61 -20.42 -38.46 23.71
C ALA A 61 -19.04 -38.17 23.12
N LYS A 62 -18.81 -38.50 21.84
CA LYS A 62 -17.57 -38.14 21.13
C LYS A 62 -17.46 -36.64 20.89
N VAL A 63 -18.56 -35.97 20.51
CA VAL A 63 -18.60 -34.52 20.31
C VAL A 63 -18.24 -33.80 21.60
N GLU A 64 -18.85 -34.17 22.73
CA GLU A 64 -18.57 -33.57 24.04
C GLU A 64 -17.10 -33.73 24.43
N LYS A 65 -16.57 -34.96 24.31
CA LYS A 65 -15.17 -35.28 24.64
C LYS A 65 -14.18 -34.48 23.79
N LEU A 66 -14.35 -34.47 22.47
CA LEU A 66 -13.47 -33.77 21.54
C LEU A 66 -13.62 -32.24 21.68
N GLY A 67 -14.86 -31.76 21.82
CA GLY A 67 -15.16 -30.35 22.02
C GLY A 67 -14.51 -29.79 23.28
N ALA A 68 -14.62 -30.50 24.41
CA ALA A 68 -13.96 -30.10 25.66
C ALA A 68 -12.43 -30.05 25.52
N ALA A 69 -11.84 -31.03 24.83
CA ALA A 69 -10.39 -31.06 24.57
C ALA A 69 -9.93 -29.87 23.71
N VAL A 70 -10.64 -29.59 22.61
CA VAL A 70 -10.35 -28.46 21.71
C VAL A 70 -10.50 -27.12 22.43
N LEU A 71 -11.61 -26.91 23.15
CA LEU A 71 -11.85 -25.68 23.89
C LEU A 71 -10.79 -25.44 24.97
N LYS A 72 -10.33 -26.51 25.64
CA LYS A 72 -9.22 -26.41 26.59
C LYS A 72 -7.91 -25.99 25.91
N LYS A 73 -7.60 -26.54 24.73
CA LYS A 73 -6.40 -26.15 23.96
C LYS A 73 -6.45 -24.68 23.54
N ILE A 74 -7.60 -24.21 23.01
CA ILE A 74 -7.82 -22.81 22.65
C ILE A 74 -7.59 -21.90 23.87
N GLN A 75 -8.23 -22.20 25.00
CA GLN A 75 -8.07 -21.41 26.24
C GLN A 75 -6.62 -21.38 26.75
N LEU A 76 -5.87 -22.48 26.60
CA LEU A 76 -4.46 -22.52 26.99
C LEU A 76 -3.58 -21.71 26.05
N LYS A 77 -3.82 -21.77 24.72
CA LYS A 77 -3.13 -20.95 23.73
C LYS A 77 -3.38 -19.47 23.98
N ASP A 78 -4.63 -19.05 24.15
CA ASP A 78 -4.98 -17.64 24.43
C ASP A 78 -4.29 -17.14 25.70
N LYS A 79 -4.28 -17.93 26.78
CA LYS A 79 -3.57 -17.59 28.01
C LYS A 79 -2.06 -17.53 27.82
N ALA A 80 -1.48 -18.45 27.06
CA ALA A 80 -0.06 -18.49 26.78
C ALA A 80 0.38 -17.31 25.91
N GLU A 81 -0.39 -16.93 24.90
CA GLU A 81 -0.16 -15.76 24.05
C GLU A 81 -0.22 -14.48 24.90
N VAL A 82 -1.28 -14.29 25.71
CA VAL A 82 -1.39 -13.13 26.62
C VAL A 82 -0.24 -13.10 27.64
N ALA A 83 0.14 -14.24 28.22
CA ALA A 83 1.23 -14.32 29.19
C ALA A 83 2.62 -14.10 28.57
N ALA A 84 2.87 -14.63 27.37
CA ALA A 84 4.10 -14.41 26.61
C ALA A 84 4.26 -12.92 26.26
N LEU A 85 3.16 -12.28 25.84
CA LEU A 85 3.12 -10.85 25.57
C LEU A 85 3.38 -10.00 26.82
N ALA A 86 2.90 -10.42 27.99
CA ALA A 86 3.07 -9.68 29.24
C ALA A 86 4.45 -9.86 29.90
N LYS A 87 5.12 -11.02 29.72
CA LYS A 87 6.33 -11.37 30.48
C LYS A 87 7.64 -10.93 29.81
N ASN A 88 7.68 -10.84 28.49
CA ASN A 88 8.93 -10.66 27.73
C ASN A 88 8.96 -9.40 26.86
N SER A 89 7.93 -8.56 26.92
CA SER A 89 7.79 -7.41 26.03
C SER A 89 8.01 -6.09 26.78
N ALA A 90 8.77 -5.17 26.17
CA ALA A 90 8.96 -3.83 26.69
C ALA A 90 7.61 -3.08 26.81
N PRO A 91 7.48 -2.08 27.71
CA PRO A 91 6.22 -1.37 27.92
C PRO A 91 5.60 -0.79 26.65
N TRP A 92 6.43 -0.30 25.71
CA TRP A 92 5.97 0.23 24.43
C TRP A 92 5.44 -0.87 23.48
N GLN A 93 6.00 -2.09 23.51
CA GLN A 93 5.47 -3.24 22.75
C GLN A 93 4.10 -3.65 23.26
N ARG A 94 3.94 -3.71 24.59
CA ARG A 94 2.65 -3.98 25.22
C ARG A 94 1.61 -2.93 24.84
N TYR A 95 2.00 -1.66 24.83
CA TYR A 95 1.12 -0.57 24.40
C TYR A 95 0.64 -0.72 22.95
N LYS A 96 1.54 -1.07 22.02
CA LYS A 96 1.20 -1.34 20.61
C LYS A 96 0.21 -2.49 20.46
N LEU A 97 0.24 -3.45 21.38
CA LEU A 97 -0.71 -4.57 21.46
C LEU A 97 -1.97 -4.25 22.28
N HIS A 98 -2.29 -2.96 22.43
CA HIS A 98 -3.47 -2.45 23.12
C HIS A 98 -3.54 -2.70 24.62
N ASP A 99 -2.44 -3.11 25.27
CA ASP A 99 -2.37 -3.21 26.73
C ASP A 99 -2.23 -1.81 27.35
N LYS A 100 -3.36 -1.22 27.72
CA LYS A 100 -3.42 0.11 28.32
C LYS A 100 -2.82 0.18 29.74
N THR A 101 -2.60 -0.96 30.40
CA THR A 101 -1.93 -0.95 31.72
C THR A 101 -0.45 -0.54 31.61
N SER A 102 0.14 -0.65 30.42
CA SER A 102 1.51 -0.21 30.15
C SER A 102 1.71 1.32 30.21
N VAL A 103 0.64 2.11 30.06
CA VAL A 103 0.68 3.59 30.00
C VAL A 103 1.34 4.18 31.24
N THR A 104 1.01 3.68 32.43
CA THR A 104 1.62 4.15 33.69
C THR A 104 3.12 3.92 33.73
N THR A 105 3.58 2.79 33.19
CA THR A 105 5.02 2.46 33.12
C THR A 105 5.72 3.34 32.10
N LEU A 106 5.10 3.56 30.93
CA LEU A 106 5.62 4.49 29.91
C LEU A 106 5.78 5.91 30.46
N LEU A 107 4.75 6.44 31.13
CA LEU A 107 4.80 7.75 31.76
C LEU A 107 5.89 7.84 32.83
N SER A 108 6.09 6.79 33.63
CA SER A 108 7.17 6.73 34.62
C SER A 108 8.55 6.78 33.97
N ILE A 109 8.76 6.06 32.87
CA ILE A 109 10.02 6.10 32.11
C ILE A 109 10.24 7.50 31.51
N LEU A 110 9.23 8.05 30.84
CA LEU A 110 9.31 9.36 30.16
C LEU A 110 9.50 10.55 31.10
N LYS A 111 9.07 10.44 32.36
CA LYS A 111 9.31 11.44 33.41
C LYS A 111 10.61 11.20 34.19
N GLY A 112 11.30 10.09 33.93
CA GLY A 112 12.54 9.73 34.59
C GLY A 112 13.77 10.42 34.00
N ASN A 113 14.91 10.30 34.69
CA ASN A 113 16.16 10.96 34.29
C ASN A 113 17.03 10.12 33.33
N ASP A 114 16.65 8.89 33.01
CA ASP A 114 17.42 7.98 32.15
C ASP A 114 17.11 8.23 30.66
N ALA A 115 17.95 9.04 30.00
CA ALA A 115 17.80 9.39 28.59
C ALA A 115 17.75 8.17 27.67
N ARG A 116 18.51 7.10 27.94
CA ARG A 116 18.53 5.91 27.10
C ARG A 116 17.17 5.22 27.10
N LYS A 117 16.55 5.09 28.27
CA LYS A 117 15.21 4.51 28.39
C LYS A 117 14.12 5.37 27.77
N ARG A 118 14.22 6.71 27.90
CA ARG A 118 13.29 7.63 27.22
C ARG A 118 13.39 7.48 25.70
N ILE A 119 14.61 7.47 25.15
CA ILE A 119 14.88 7.28 23.72
C ILE A 119 14.36 5.93 23.22
N GLU A 120 14.55 4.86 23.98
CA GLU A 120 14.01 3.53 23.66
C GLU A 120 12.48 3.57 23.54
N VAL A 121 11.79 4.26 24.46
CA VAL A 121 10.35 4.45 24.39
C VAL A 121 9.94 5.21 23.13
N TYR A 122 10.62 6.31 22.78
CA TYR A 122 10.28 7.07 21.57
C TYR A 122 10.43 6.23 20.30
N LYS A 123 11.54 5.50 20.17
CA LYS A 123 11.82 4.64 19.01
C LYS A 123 10.87 3.45 18.96
N GLY A 124 10.61 2.81 20.10
CA GLY A 124 9.72 1.66 20.19
C GLY A 124 8.24 1.99 19.90
N LEU A 125 7.80 3.19 20.27
CA LEU A 125 6.48 3.71 19.94
C LEU A 125 6.37 4.27 18.52
N ALA A 126 7.46 4.37 17.75
CA ALA A 126 7.37 4.71 16.33
C ALA A 126 6.94 3.47 15.53
N PRO A 127 6.12 3.62 14.48
CA PRO A 127 5.77 2.53 13.60
C PRO A 127 6.99 2.09 12.79
N ASP A 128 7.21 0.78 12.72
CA ASP A 128 8.14 0.09 11.83
C ASP A 128 7.40 -0.43 10.59
N TYR A 129 8.12 -0.73 9.51
CA TYR A 129 7.55 -1.26 8.27
C TYR A 129 6.75 -2.56 8.50
N ASN A 130 7.16 -3.34 9.51
CA ASN A 130 6.54 -4.61 9.90
C ASN A 130 5.47 -4.48 11.00
N ASP A 131 5.17 -3.27 11.50
CA ASP A 131 4.14 -3.11 12.52
C ASP A 131 2.75 -3.36 11.94
N GLN A 132 2.26 -4.57 12.17
CA GLN A 132 0.88 -4.99 11.84
C GLN A 132 -0.17 -4.34 12.76
N ALA A 133 0.25 -3.63 13.81
CA ALA A 133 -0.62 -3.11 14.86
C ALA A 133 -1.17 -1.71 14.51
N ASN A 134 -2.47 -1.63 14.26
CA ASN A 134 -3.26 -0.39 14.21
C ASN A 134 -3.42 0.21 15.62
N TYR A 135 -2.35 0.67 16.27
CA TYR A 135 -2.46 1.43 17.52
C TYR A 135 -2.43 2.94 17.22
N ALA A 136 -3.11 3.70 18.08
CA ALA A 136 -3.08 5.16 18.07
C ALA A 136 -2.82 5.65 19.49
N ILE A 137 -1.95 6.66 19.60
CA ILE A 137 -1.65 7.30 20.89
C ILE A 137 -2.72 8.34 21.17
N THR A 138 -3.66 8.00 22.06
CA THR A 138 -4.85 8.82 22.35
C THR A 138 -4.95 9.28 23.79
N GLU A 139 -4.19 8.69 24.72
CA GLU A 139 -4.21 9.07 26.13
C GLU A 139 -3.63 10.48 26.32
N PRO A 140 -4.42 11.45 26.84
CA PRO A 140 -4.01 12.86 26.91
C PRO A 140 -2.67 13.07 27.64
N GLU A 141 -2.47 12.39 28.78
CA GLU A 141 -1.25 12.52 29.58
C GLU A 141 0.00 12.01 28.85
N LEU A 142 -0.15 10.94 28.05
CA LEU A 142 0.93 10.39 27.26
C LEU A 142 1.25 11.33 26.09
N VAL A 143 0.23 11.82 25.39
CA VAL A 143 0.40 12.81 24.30
C VAL A 143 1.11 14.06 24.81
N GLU A 144 0.67 14.62 25.94
CA GLU A 144 1.28 15.82 26.55
C GLU A 144 2.75 15.57 26.90
N GLN A 145 3.06 14.44 27.55
CA GLN A 145 4.43 14.11 27.94
C GLN A 145 5.35 13.94 26.73
N LEU A 146 4.87 13.28 25.66
CA LEU A 146 5.62 13.09 24.42
C LEU A 146 5.87 14.43 23.69
N LEU A 147 4.86 15.29 23.61
CA LEU A 147 5.00 16.60 22.97
C LEU A 147 5.89 17.56 23.76
N LYS A 148 5.86 17.50 25.10
CA LYS A 148 6.74 18.31 25.95
C LYS A 148 8.23 17.95 25.77
N ALA A 149 8.52 16.69 25.42
CA ALA A 149 9.89 16.22 25.26
C ALA A 149 10.67 16.90 24.13
N VAL A 150 9.99 17.54 23.18
CA VAL A 150 10.66 18.34 22.12
C VAL A 150 11.45 19.52 22.67
N GLU A 151 11.15 19.97 23.90
CA GLU A 151 11.89 21.05 24.55
C GLU A 151 13.14 20.54 25.28
N ASN A 152 13.29 19.22 25.45
CA ASN A 152 14.44 18.59 26.10
C ASN A 152 15.53 18.25 25.06
N PRO A 153 16.74 18.85 25.13
CA PRO A 153 17.80 18.61 24.15
C PRO A 153 18.26 17.16 24.00
N GLU A 154 18.10 16.31 25.02
CA GLU A 154 18.46 14.88 24.94
C GLU A 154 17.42 14.04 24.20
N ASP A 155 16.17 14.51 24.18
CA ASP A 155 15.03 13.77 23.66
C ASP A 155 14.51 14.35 22.34
N GLU A 156 14.86 15.61 22.05
CA GLU A 156 14.27 16.46 21.00
C GLU A 156 14.15 15.73 19.66
N GLU A 157 15.26 15.19 19.15
CA GLU A 157 15.31 14.47 17.88
C GLU A 157 14.29 13.30 17.81
N ALA A 158 14.27 12.45 18.84
CA ALA A 158 13.45 11.25 18.89
C ALA A 158 11.98 11.59 19.16
N ALA A 159 11.73 12.61 19.99
CA ALA A 159 10.40 13.12 20.28
C ALA A 159 9.76 13.76 19.04
N ILE A 160 10.51 14.57 18.28
CA ILE A 160 10.06 15.16 17.01
C ILE A 160 9.71 14.04 16.02
N GLN A 161 10.60 13.05 15.86
CA GLN A 161 10.38 11.94 14.93
C GLN A 161 9.11 11.16 15.27
N LEU A 162 8.95 10.77 16.53
CA LEU A 162 7.76 10.05 16.98
C LEU A 162 6.50 10.88 16.78
N ALA A 163 6.50 12.13 17.26
CA ALA A 163 5.32 12.98 17.22
C ALA A 163 4.84 13.25 15.78
N GLY A 164 5.78 13.46 14.86
CA GLY A 164 5.48 13.64 13.44
C GLY A 164 4.97 12.37 12.76
N ILE A 165 5.65 11.23 12.93
CA ILE A 165 5.32 9.99 12.21
C ILE A 165 3.96 9.40 12.62
N VAL A 166 3.60 9.51 13.91
CA VAL A 166 2.29 9.03 14.41
C VAL A 166 1.20 10.11 14.34
N GLY A 167 1.56 11.34 13.95
CA GLY A 167 0.64 12.47 13.90
C GLY A 167 -0.01 12.78 15.26
N LEU A 168 0.80 12.92 16.32
CA LEU A 168 0.28 13.22 17.67
C LEU A 168 -0.60 14.47 17.65
N LYS A 169 -1.79 14.39 18.23
CA LYS A 169 -2.74 15.52 18.25
C LYS A 169 -2.08 16.79 18.82
N GLY A 170 -1.98 17.83 18.00
CA GLY A 170 -1.44 19.14 18.39
C GLY A 170 0.06 19.31 18.17
N PHE A 171 0.74 18.35 17.53
CA PHE A 171 2.17 18.45 17.24
C PHE A 171 2.53 19.69 16.42
N GLU A 172 1.66 20.13 15.51
CA GLU A 172 1.93 21.26 14.61
C GLU A 172 2.20 22.55 15.37
N ALA A 173 1.35 22.87 16.35
CA ALA A 173 1.48 24.08 17.15
C ALA A 173 2.75 24.05 18.03
N VAL A 174 3.07 22.88 18.57
CA VAL A 174 4.27 22.66 19.38
C VAL A 174 5.53 22.81 18.53
N PHE A 175 5.55 22.21 17.34
CA PHE A 175 6.66 22.26 16.40
C PHE A 175 6.89 23.67 15.87
N GLU A 176 5.83 24.37 15.45
CA GLU A 176 5.91 25.76 14.99
C GLU A 176 6.46 26.68 16.09
N LYS A 177 5.94 26.57 17.32
CA LYS A 177 6.45 27.33 18.46
C LYS A 177 7.91 27.03 18.74
N ARG A 178 8.31 25.75 18.70
CA ARG A 178 9.68 25.32 18.94
C ARG A 178 10.63 25.85 17.86
N LEU A 179 10.24 25.77 16.59
CA LEU A 179 10.99 26.31 15.45
C LEU A 179 11.19 27.82 15.57
N LEU A 180 10.10 28.57 15.75
CA LEU A 180 10.13 30.03 15.81
C LEU A 180 10.85 30.58 17.05
N SER A 181 11.04 29.75 18.09
CA SER A 181 11.83 30.14 19.25
C SER A 181 13.34 30.26 18.95
N GLY A 182 13.82 29.67 17.86
CA GLY A 182 15.25 29.60 17.50
C GLY A 182 16.09 28.75 18.46
N LYS A 183 15.46 27.93 19.32
CA LYS A 183 16.13 27.11 20.33
C LYS A 183 16.24 25.63 19.96
N SER A 184 15.65 25.21 18.84
CA SER A 184 15.72 23.82 18.38
C SER A 184 17.13 23.46 17.93
N ARG A 185 17.56 22.23 18.23
CA ARG A 185 18.79 21.63 17.67
C ARG A 185 18.54 20.79 16.42
N ASP A 186 17.28 20.56 16.07
CA ASP A 186 16.85 19.74 14.93
C ASP A 186 15.74 20.49 14.18
N GLU A 187 16.12 21.62 13.58
CA GLU A 187 15.19 22.49 12.86
C GLU A 187 14.74 21.86 11.56
N GLY A 188 15.66 21.18 10.86
CA GLY A 188 15.39 20.52 9.59
C GLY A 188 14.25 19.50 9.72
N ARG A 189 14.26 18.66 10.76
CA ARG A 189 13.19 17.67 10.97
C ARG A 189 11.86 18.30 11.37
N ILE A 190 11.88 19.38 12.17
CA ILE A 190 10.67 20.14 12.46
C ILE A 190 10.08 20.71 11.17
N ILE A 191 10.91 21.31 10.32
CA ILE A 191 10.50 21.85 9.01
C ILE A 191 9.90 20.75 8.13
N PHE A 192 10.51 19.57 8.08
CA PHE A 192 9.97 18.42 7.34
C PHE A 192 8.54 18.06 7.77
N TRP A 193 8.32 17.86 9.06
CA TRP A 193 7.00 17.46 9.58
C TRP A 193 5.95 18.56 9.46
N LEU A 194 6.32 19.83 9.65
CA LEU A 194 5.40 20.95 9.39
C LEU A 194 5.06 21.04 7.89
N GLY A 195 6.02 20.78 7.01
CA GLY A 195 5.83 20.73 5.56
C GLY A 195 4.80 19.67 5.13
N LYS A 196 4.77 18.49 5.77
CA LYS A 196 3.77 17.44 5.52
C LYS A 196 2.33 17.91 5.73
N THR A 197 2.11 18.91 6.59
CA THR A 197 0.79 19.53 6.78
C THR A 197 0.53 20.67 5.80
N GLY A 198 1.58 21.34 5.32
CA GLY A 198 1.52 22.46 4.38
C GLY A 198 0.84 23.73 4.90
N LYS A 199 0.44 23.78 6.18
CA LYS A 199 -0.44 24.84 6.72
C LYS A 199 0.29 26.03 7.34
N SER A 200 1.50 25.81 7.84
CA SER A 200 2.26 26.83 8.58
C SER A 200 3.02 27.78 7.64
N LYS A 201 2.44 28.96 7.37
CA LYS A 201 3.13 30.06 6.69
C LYS A 201 4.35 30.57 7.48
N PRO A 202 4.26 30.76 8.82
CA PRO A 202 5.42 31.19 9.62
C PRO A 202 6.59 30.22 9.55
N ALA A 203 6.35 28.90 9.56
CA ALA A 203 7.42 27.91 9.43
C ALA A 203 8.06 27.94 8.04
N PHE A 204 7.26 28.14 6.99
CA PHE A 204 7.79 28.33 5.64
C PHE A 204 8.69 29.57 5.55
N ASP A 205 8.24 30.71 6.10
CA ASP A 205 9.00 31.96 6.12
C ASP A 205 10.32 31.79 6.90
N TYR A 206 10.29 31.08 8.02
CA TYR A 206 11.48 30.73 8.81
C TYR A 206 12.46 29.86 8.00
N MET A 207 11.97 28.78 7.39
CA MET A 207 12.77 27.88 6.54
C MET A 207 13.41 28.65 5.38
N GLU A 208 12.64 29.49 4.68
CA GLU A 208 13.16 30.29 3.57
C GLU A 208 14.30 31.22 4.04
N ALA A 209 14.13 31.92 5.16
CA ALA A 209 15.17 32.78 5.73
C ALA A 209 16.41 31.98 6.17
N ALA A 210 16.22 30.81 6.77
CA ALA A 210 17.30 29.93 7.23
C ALA A 210 18.15 29.38 6.07
N ILE A 211 17.51 28.98 4.97
CA ILE A 211 18.19 28.52 3.75
C ILE A 211 18.91 29.71 3.08
N ARG A 212 18.25 30.86 2.94
CA ARG A 212 18.86 32.05 2.29
C ARG A 212 20.07 32.60 3.04
N SER A 213 20.05 32.53 4.37
CA SER A 213 21.19 32.91 5.21
C SER A 213 22.30 31.86 5.25
N LYS A 214 22.13 30.70 4.58
CA LYS A 214 23.07 29.57 4.59
C LYS A 214 23.39 29.05 6.00
N ARG A 215 22.45 29.23 6.93
CA ARG A 215 22.60 28.79 8.33
C ARG A 215 22.49 27.27 8.46
N LEU A 216 21.65 26.64 7.64
CA LEU A 216 21.46 25.19 7.61
C LEU A 216 22.53 24.52 6.74
N ASN A 217 23.04 23.38 7.19
CA ASN A 217 24.05 22.58 6.47
C ASN A 217 23.87 21.08 6.74
N GLY A 218 24.53 20.24 5.94
CA GLY A 218 24.49 18.78 6.11
C GLY A 218 23.06 18.22 6.17
N SER A 219 22.79 17.37 7.15
CA SER A 219 21.48 16.74 7.35
C SER A 219 20.36 17.74 7.65
N GLU A 220 20.66 18.86 8.31
CA GLU A 220 19.65 19.89 8.61
C GLU A 220 19.15 20.55 7.32
N LEU A 221 20.06 20.81 6.38
CA LEU A 221 19.70 21.35 5.07
C LEU A 221 18.89 20.32 4.26
N ASP A 222 19.31 19.06 4.24
CA ASP A 222 18.61 18.00 3.51
C ASP A 222 17.18 17.78 4.03
N ASN A 223 17.00 17.81 5.35
CA ASN A 223 15.68 17.73 5.99
C ASN A 223 14.83 18.98 5.67
N ALA A 224 15.42 20.18 5.70
CA ALA A 224 14.72 21.40 5.34
C ALA A 224 14.30 21.42 3.86
N ILE A 225 15.13 20.90 2.95
CA ILE A 225 14.80 20.74 1.53
C ILE A 225 13.67 19.72 1.35
N SER A 226 13.70 18.62 2.09
CA SER A 226 12.59 17.67 2.12
C SER A 226 11.29 18.32 2.60
N GLY A 227 11.36 19.15 3.64
CA GLY A 227 10.23 19.95 4.09
C GLY A 227 9.76 20.98 3.07
N LEU A 228 10.67 21.62 2.32
CA LEU A 228 10.34 22.51 1.21
C LEU A 228 9.52 21.78 0.14
N GLY A 229 9.92 20.56 -0.22
CA GLY A 229 9.17 19.67 -1.10
C GLY A 229 7.75 19.40 -0.61
N GLU A 230 7.61 19.06 0.68
CA GLU A 230 6.31 18.80 1.29
C GLU A 230 5.42 20.05 1.37
N PHE A 231 6.00 21.21 1.70
CA PHE A 231 5.28 22.48 1.63
C PHE A 231 4.75 22.74 0.22
N ALA A 232 5.59 22.58 -0.80
CA ALA A 232 5.17 22.80 -2.18
C ALA A 232 4.05 21.83 -2.60
N LYS A 233 4.09 20.56 -2.16
CA LYS A 233 3.05 19.57 -2.44
C LYS A 233 1.71 19.92 -1.81
N ASN A 234 1.71 20.38 -0.56
CA ASN A 234 0.51 20.51 0.27
C ASN A 234 -0.07 21.94 0.33
N ALA A 235 0.68 22.96 -0.11
CA ALA A 235 0.28 24.36 0.05
C ALA A 235 -0.33 25.01 -1.21
N ASP A 236 -0.73 26.28 -1.07
CA ASP A 236 -1.31 27.10 -2.13
C ASP A 236 -0.30 27.49 -3.23
N ALA A 237 -0.82 28.10 -4.31
CA ALA A 237 -0.01 28.51 -5.46
C ALA A 237 1.09 29.54 -5.12
N ALA A 238 0.90 30.35 -4.08
CA ALA A 238 1.89 31.34 -3.67
C ALA A 238 3.11 30.67 -3.02
N ILE A 239 2.88 29.68 -2.14
CA ILE A 239 3.96 28.87 -1.56
C ILE A 239 4.69 28.06 -2.63
N LYS A 240 3.97 27.43 -3.58
CA LYS A 240 4.59 26.70 -4.70
C LYS A 240 5.57 27.57 -5.49
N LYS A 241 5.15 28.79 -5.86
CA LYS A 241 6.01 29.74 -6.58
C LYS A 241 7.25 30.12 -5.77
N ARG A 242 7.10 30.40 -4.48
CA ARG A 242 8.23 30.71 -3.58
C ARG A 242 9.16 29.51 -3.44
N ALA A 243 8.63 28.29 -3.37
CA ALA A 243 9.43 27.07 -3.29
C ALA A 243 10.28 26.86 -4.55
N GLY A 244 9.71 27.07 -5.75
CA GLY A 244 10.47 27.04 -7.00
C GLY A 244 11.59 28.10 -7.04
N ALA A 245 11.33 29.32 -6.58
CA ALA A 245 12.34 30.38 -6.49
C ALA A 245 13.44 30.06 -5.46
N LEU A 246 13.10 29.44 -4.33
CA LEU A 246 14.06 29.01 -3.32
C LEU A 246 14.91 27.83 -3.81
N ALA A 247 14.33 26.88 -4.54
CA ALA A 247 15.05 25.78 -5.17
C ALA A 247 16.06 26.30 -6.22
N MET A 248 15.67 27.29 -7.03
CA MET A 248 16.60 27.99 -7.93
C MET A 248 17.77 28.62 -7.17
N PHE A 249 17.50 29.28 -6.04
CA PHE A 249 18.55 29.83 -5.18
C PHE A 249 19.50 28.75 -4.64
N ILE A 250 18.96 27.64 -4.13
CA ILE A 250 19.76 26.50 -3.62
C ILE A 250 20.72 25.98 -4.70
N TYR A 251 20.22 25.82 -5.93
CA TYR A 251 21.01 25.35 -7.07
C TYR A 251 22.09 26.37 -7.47
N GLN A 252 21.73 27.65 -7.62
CA GLN A 252 22.65 28.72 -8.05
C GLN A 252 23.76 28.98 -7.04
N GLU A 253 23.42 28.97 -5.75
CA GLU A 253 24.37 29.16 -4.65
C GLU A 253 25.17 27.89 -4.32
N LYS A 254 24.93 26.79 -5.05
CA LYS A 254 25.62 25.50 -4.89
C LYS A 254 25.56 24.98 -3.45
N LEU A 255 24.41 25.12 -2.79
CA LEU A 255 24.23 24.59 -1.42
C LEU A 255 24.19 23.05 -1.42
N ILE A 256 23.89 22.46 -2.57
CA ILE A 256 24.11 21.04 -2.87
C ILE A 256 25.29 20.95 -3.85
N THR A 257 26.21 20.03 -3.59
CA THR A 257 27.37 19.77 -4.46
C THR A 257 26.96 19.27 -5.84
N THR A 258 27.72 19.62 -6.88
CA THR A 258 27.48 19.14 -8.25
C THR A 258 27.51 17.61 -8.37
N GLU A 259 28.36 16.94 -7.59
CA GLU A 259 28.46 15.46 -7.55
C GLU A 259 27.12 14.81 -7.20
N ARG A 260 26.44 15.28 -6.15
CA ARG A 260 25.09 14.78 -5.78
C ARG A 260 24.07 14.87 -6.92
N TYR A 261 24.16 15.88 -7.79
CA TYR A 261 23.29 15.95 -8.98
C TYR A 261 23.71 14.96 -10.07
N GLU A 262 25.02 14.71 -10.24
CA GLU A 262 25.52 13.69 -11.19
C GLU A 262 25.15 12.28 -10.75
N ASP A 263 25.17 11.99 -9.44
CA ASP A 263 24.82 10.69 -8.88
C ASP A 263 23.37 10.28 -9.21
N LEU A 264 22.48 11.26 -9.45
CA LEU A 264 21.10 11.02 -9.87
C LEU A 264 20.99 10.31 -11.23
N LYS A 265 22.05 10.32 -12.06
CA LYS A 265 22.06 9.67 -13.37
C LYS A 265 21.87 8.15 -13.26
N ASN A 266 22.42 7.55 -12.21
CA ASN A 266 22.38 6.10 -11.97
C ASN A 266 21.58 5.73 -10.72
N SER A 267 21.02 6.72 -10.00
CA SER A 267 20.30 6.48 -8.76
C SER A 267 18.83 6.17 -8.98
N ALA A 268 18.34 5.10 -8.35
CA ALA A 268 16.91 4.84 -8.19
C ALA A 268 16.29 5.62 -7.01
N TYR A 269 17.12 6.28 -6.19
CA TYR A 269 16.69 6.95 -4.97
C TYR A 269 16.04 8.30 -5.29
N THR A 270 14.78 8.48 -4.85
CA THR A 270 13.96 9.67 -5.17
C THR A 270 13.86 10.67 -4.01
N SER A 271 14.38 10.33 -2.83
CA SER A 271 14.34 11.18 -1.63
C SER A 271 15.65 11.94 -1.37
N ASP A 272 16.56 12.02 -2.35
CA ASP A 272 17.75 12.85 -2.23
C ASP A 272 17.40 14.35 -2.36
N ALA A 273 18.09 15.21 -1.60
CA ALA A 273 17.85 16.65 -1.64
C ALA A 273 18.09 17.25 -3.04
N ALA A 274 19.04 16.72 -3.81
CA ALA A 274 19.30 17.15 -5.18
C ALA A 274 18.11 16.88 -6.09
N GLU A 275 17.48 15.70 -5.95
CA GLU A 275 16.27 15.32 -6.68
C GLU A 275 15.13 16.29 -6.37
N ILE A 276 14.88 16.54 -5.08
CA ILE A 276 13.81 17.42 -4.61
C ILE A 276 14.02 18.85 -5.14
N VAL A 277 15.26 19.35 -5.12
CA VAL A 277 15.58 20.67 -5.69
C VAL A 277 15.28 20.72 -7.19
N LEU A 278 15.72 19.73 -7.97
CA LEU A 278 15.43 19.67 -9.41
C LEU A 278 13.93 19.60 -9.67
N GLN A 279 13.19 18.77 -8.93
CA GLN A 279 11.74 18.66 -9.05
C GLN A 279 11.06 20.01 -8.80
N LEU A 280 11.41 20.70 -7.70
CA LEU A 280 10.86 22.02 -7.38
C LEU A 280 11.19 23.08 -8.44
N ILE A 281 12.41 23.05 -9.00
CA ILE A 281 12.80 23.93 -10.11
C ILE A 281 11.90 23.66 -11.33
N PHE A 282 11.75 22.39 -11.71
CA PHE A 282 11.05 22.02 -12.93
C PHE A 282 9.54 22.20 -12.84
N ASP A 283 8.95 21.90 -11.69
CA ASP A 283 7.51 22.01 -11.47
C ASP A 283 7.07 23.46 -11.19
N TYR A 284 7.86 24.26 -10.46
CA TYR A 284 7.37 25.52 -9.89
C TYR A 284 8.19 26.78 -10.19
N ALA A 285 9.45 26.68 -10.64
CA ALA A 285 10.22 27.89 -10.98
C ALA A 285 9.67 28.55 -12.26
N ASP A 286 10.05 29.81 -12.49
CA ASP A 286 9.67 30.56 -13.68
C ASP A 286 10.66 30.32 -14.85
N LYS A 287 10.60 31.17 -15.88
CA LYS A 287 11.45 31.05 -17.08
C LYS A 287 12.96 31.10 -16.77
N SER A 288 13.37 31.56 -15.61
CA SER A 288 14.78 31.52 -15.18
C SER A 288 15.33 30.08 -15.05
N SER A 289 14.48 29.06 -14.96
CA SER A 289 14.92 27.66 -14.90
C SER A 289 15.17 27.01 -16.27
N VAL A 290 14.81 27.65 -17.38
CA VAL A 290 15.01 27.10 -18.73
C VAL A 290 16.48 26.71 -18.99
N PRO A 291 17.50 27.54 -18.67
CA PRO A 291 18.89 27.15 -18.82
C PRO A 291 19.28 25.93 -17.95
N VAL A 292 18.73 25.83 -16.74
CA VAL A 292 18.96 24.67 -15.85
C VAL A 292 18.36 23.41 -16.44
N ALA A 293 17.15 23.48 -17.00
CA ALA A 293 16.53 22.36 -17.68
C ALA A 293 17.38 21.86 -18.86
N TYR A 294 17.91 22.78 -19.68
CA TYR A 294 18.82 22.39 -20.76
C TYR A 294 20.12 21.77 -20.26
N ASP A 295 20.76 22.33 -19.23
CA ASP A 295 21.98 21.77 -18.63
C ASP A 295 21.76 20.33 -18.13
N ILE A 296 20.74 20.13 -17.31
CA ILE A 296 20.40 18.83 -16.71
C ILE A 296 20.02 17.81 -17.79
N LEU A 297 19.26 18.23 -18.82
CA LEU A 297 18.92 17.38 -19.95
C LEU A 297 20.16 16.99 -20.76
N ASN A 298 21.07 17.92 -21.04
CA ASN A 298 22.31 17.66 -21.80
C ASN A 298 23.26 16.72 -21.04
N ARG A 299 23.22 16.74 -19.71
CA ARG A 299 23.98 15.83 -18.85
C ARG A 299 23.30 14.47 -18.68
N ASN A 300 22.10 14.29 -19.25
CA ASN A 300 21.28 13.08 -19.17
C ASN A 300 20.91 12.71 -17.72
N ILE A 301 20.59 13.73 -16.91
CA ILE A 301 20.15 13.56 -15.52
C ILE A 301 18.63 13.73 -15.48
N ARG A 302 17.90 12.73 -14.94
CA ARG A 302 16.44 12.80 -14.69
C ARG A 302 15.62 13.44 -15.82
N THR A 303 15.85 12.99 -17.06
CA THR A 303 15.45 13.68 -18.29
C THR A 303 13.97 14.09 -18.40
N LEU A 304 13.07 13.39 -17.70
CA LEU A 304 11.64 13.69 -17.70
C LEU A 304 11.32 15.10 -17.14
N GLY A 305 11.90 15.43 -15.97
CA GLY A 305 11.67 16.71 -15.29
C GLY A 305 12.05 17.94 -16.13
N PRO A 306 13.26 18.00 -16.70
CA PRO A 306 13.66 19.06 -17.62
C PRO A 306 12.73 19.21 -18.82
N VAL A 307 12.31 18.11 -19.45
CA VAL A 307 11.42 18.16 -20.62
C VAL A 307 10.05 18.72 -20.22
N LYS A 308 9.50 18.28 -19.09
CA LYS A 308 8.28 18.84 -18.50
C LYS A 308 8.41 20.35 -18.27
N ALA A 309 9.52 20.80 -17.66
CA ALA A 309 9.76 22.22 -17.42
C ALA A 309 9.81 23.03 -18.72
N LEU A 310 10.54 22.53 -19.73
CA LEU A 310 10.65 23.19 -21.04
C LEU A 310 9.29 23.33 -21.72
N ILE A 311 8.45 22.30 -21.68
CA ILE A 311 7.10 22.36 -22.26
C ILE A 311 6.21 23.31 -21.46
N ARG A 312 6.25 23.28 -20.13
CA ARG A 312 5.52 24.21 -19.27
C ARG A 312 5.88 25.67 -19.53
N LEU A 313 7.15 25.96 -19.79
CA LEU A 313 7.69 27.34 -19.87
C LEU A 313 7.78 27.90 -21.30
N GLU A 314 7.98 27.04 -22.30
CA GLU A 314 8.14 27.41 -23.71
C GLU A 314 7.10 26.77 -24.64
N GLY A 315 6.18 25.97 -24.11
CA GLY A 315 5.01 25.44 -24.82
C GLY A 315 5.35 24.46 -25.95
N ALA A 316 4.65 24.62 -27.07
CA ALA A 316 4.70 23.72 -28.23
C ALA A 316 6.09 23.57 -28.86
N LYS A 317 7.04 24.46 -28.57
CA LYS A 317 8.43 24.39 -29.08
C LYS A 317 9.13 23.07 -28.75
N HIS A 318 8.71 22.39 -27.68
CA HIS A 318 9.32 21.13 -27.20
C HIS A 318 8.40 19.92 -27.33
N ILE A 319 7.30 20.03 -28.06
CA ILE A 319 6.34 18.92 -28.20
C ILE A 319 6.95 17.72 -28.95
N ASP A 320 7.91 17.99 -29.84
CA ASP A 320 8.70 16.99 -30.56
C ASP A 320 9.43 16.02 -29.62
N LYS A 321 9.87 16.48 -28.44
CA LYS A 321 10.46 15.62 -27.41
C LYS A 321 9.46 14.59 -26.88
N VAL A 322 8.19 14.99 -26.70
CA VAL A 322 7.12 14.06 -26.29
C VAL A 322 6.92 12.97 -27.34
N TYR A 323 6.88 13.34 -28.62
CA TYR A 323 6.81 12.38 -29.72
C TYR A 323 8.02 11.43 -29.76
N ALA A 324 9.22 11.93 -29.48
CA ALA A 324 10.42 11.09 -29.42
C ALA A 324 10.33 10.04 -28.31
N TYR A 325 9.86 10.42 -27.12
CA TYR A 325 9.63 9.49 -26.01
C TYR A 325 8.55 8.45 -26.34
N LEU A 326 7.40 8.87 -26.89
CA LEU A 326 6.33 7.95 -27.27
C LEU A 326 6.79 6.90 -28.30
N LYS A 327 7.67 7.27 -29.23
CA LYS A 327 8.17 6.37 -30.29
C LYS A 327 9.30 5.44 -29.83
N SER A 328 9.85 5.66 -28.64
CA SER A 328 10.84 4.78 -28.03
C SER A 328 10.14 3.58 -27.40
N GLU A 329 10.58 2.36 -27.70
CA GLU A 329 10.06 1.15 -27.05
C GLU A 329 10.35 1.20 -25.53
N ASP A 330 11.58 1.58 -25.15
CA ASP A 330 12.02 1.62 -23.76
C ASP A 330 11.44 2.79 -22.96
N ASP A 331 11.10 3.90 -23.64
CA ASP A 331 10.65 5.12 -22.99
C ASP A 331 9.19 5.51 -23.28
N PHE A 332 8.41 4.63 -23.91
CA PHE A 332 7.00 4.90 -24.23
C PHE A 332 6.23 5.41 -23.01
N PHE A 333 6.40 4.78 -21.85
CA PHE A 333 5.72 5.17 -20.62
C PHE A 333 6.16 6.53 -20.08
N LYS A 334 7.43 6.91 -20.26
CA LYS A 334 7.90 8.28 -19.95
C LYS A 334 7.22 9.29 -20.88
N GLY A 335 7.02 8.93 -22.15
CA GLY A 335 6.25 9.72 -23.11
C GLY A 335 4.80 9.88 -22.67
N LEU A 336 4.17 8.81 -22.21
CA LEU A 336 2.80 8.84 -21.68
C LEU A 336 2.69 9.73 -20.44
N ASP A 337 3.63 9.63 -19.50
CA ASP A 337 3.71 10.51 -18.32
C ASP A 337 3.73 12.00 -18.74
N LEU A 338 4.55 12.35 -19.74
CA LEU A 338 4.59 13.73 -20.26
C LEU A 338 3.24 14.17 -20.83
N VAL A 339 2.61 13.33 -21.67
CA VAL A 339 1.33 13.62 -22.31
C VAL A 339 0.23 13.91 -21.28
N GLU A 340 0.20 13.14 -20.19
CA GLU A 340 -0.80 13.29 -19.13
C GLU A 340 -0.70 14.62 -18.39
N GLU A 341 0.52 15.14 -18.26
CA GLU A 341 0.84 16.40 -17.58
C GLU A 341 0.78 17.63 -18.50
N LEU A 342 0.62 17.45 -19.81
CA LEU A 342 0.51 18.57 -20.74
C LEU A 342 -0.73 19.42 -20.48
N ASP A 343 -0.55 20.73 -20.66
CA ASP A 343 -1.67 21.67 -20.80
C ASP A 343 -2.63 21.19 -21.89
N ASN A 344 -3.94 21.31 -21.65
CA ASN A 344 -4.97 20.82 -22.56
C ASN A 344 -4.84 21.41 -23.97
N SER A 345 -4.34 22.63 -24.12
CA SER A 345 -4.11 23.26 -25.43
C SER A 345 -3.04 22.55 -26.28
N LEU A 346 -2.14 21.78 -25.66
CA LEU A 346 -1.08 21.02 -26.34
C LEU A 346 -1.48 19.57 -26.63
N VAL A 347 -2.54 19.06 -26.00
CA VAL A 347 -3.04 17.70 -26.23
C VAL A 347 -3.95 17.69 -27.45
N THR A 348 -3.35 17.51 -28.63
CA THR A 348 -4.06 17.49 -29.90
C THR A 348 -4.58 16.08 -30.27
N PRO A 349 -5.60 15.96 -31.14
CA PRO A 349 -6.01 14.67 -31.69
C PRO A 349 -4.87 13.90 -32.36
N ALA A 350 -3.89 14.58 -32.95
CA ALA A 350 -2.71 13.95 -33.54
C ALA A 350 -1.80 13.30 -32.49
N LEU A 351 -1.61 13.96 -31.33
CA LEU A 351 -0.86 13.39 -30.21
C LEU A 351 -1.58 12.19 -29.60
N LEU A 352 -2.90 12.29 -29.40
CA LEU A 352 -3.71 11.18 -28.90
C LEU A 352 -3.72 9.99 -29.89
N LYS A 353 -3.73 10.25 -31.19
CA LYS A 353 -3.56 9.19 -32.19
C LYS A 353 -2.20 8.52 -32.07
N GLU A 354 -1.13 9.29 -31.86
CA GLU A 354 0.21 8.75 -31.70
C GLU A 354 0.32 7.85 -30.47
N VAL A 355 -0.24 8.26 -29.32
CA VAL A 355 -0.25 7.43 -28.10
C VAL A 355 -0.86 6.06 -28.38
N MET A 356 -2.03 5.99 -29.02
CA MET A 356 -2.68 4.70 -29.38
C MET A 356 -1.83 3.89 -30.37
N LEU A 357 -1.21 4.55 -31.35
CA LEU A 357 -0.36 3.90 -32.35
C LEU A 357 0.92 3.32 -31.74
N GLN A 358 1.53 3.99 -30.76
CA GLN A 358 2.73 3.47 -30.10
C GLN A 358 2.39 2.43 -29.04
N LEU A 359 1.22 2.53 -28.40
CA LEU A 359 0.69 1.49 -27.52
C LEU A 359 0.54 0.15 -28.27
N SER A 360 0.07 0.17 -29.52
CA SER A 360 -0.09 -1.04 -30.33
C SER A 360 1.22 -1.69 -30.79
N LYS A 361 2.37 -1.04 -30.55
CA LYS A 361 3.69 -1.59 -30.85
C LYS A 361 4.35 -2.23 -29.64
N GLN A 362 3.77 -2.07 -28.45
CA GLN A 362 4.29 -2.69 -27.24
C GLN A 362 4.04 -4.19 -27.28
N LYS A 363 5.06 -4.98 -26.91
CA LYS A 363 4.99 -6.45 -26.93
C LYS A 363 3.89 -7.01 -26.04
N GLU A 364 3.69 -6.36 -24.90
CA GLU A 364 2.63 -6.68 -23.96
C GLU A 364 2.06 -5.39 -23.38
N VAL A 365 0.73 -5.32 -23.30
CA VAL A 365 0.04 -4.21 -22.67
C VAL A 365 -0.72 -4.75 -21.46
N PRO A 366 -0.18 -4.56 -20.24
CA PRO A 366 -0.84 -4.95 -19.02
C PRO A 366 -2.17 -4.25 -18.83
N ASP A 367 -3.08 -4.89 -18.10
CA ASP A 367 -4.41 -4.37 -17.84
C ASP A 367 -4.40 -3.00 -17.11
N TYR A 368 -3.49 -2.79 -16.17
CA TYR A 368 -3.36 -1.51 -15.48
C TYR A 368 -3.00 -0.35 -16.43
N VAL A 369 -2.22 -0.62 -17.48
CA VAL A 369 -1.88 0.37 -18.53
C VAL A 369 -3.14 0.74 -19.31
N LEU A 370 -3.99 -0.26 -19.63
CA LEU A 370 -5.25 0.01 -20.32
C LEU A 370 -6.18 0.88 -19.49
N SER A 371 -6.30 0.64 -18.18
CA SER A 371 -7.08 1.52 -17.29
C SER A 371 -6.55 2.95 -17.32
N ARG A 372 -5.23 3.12 -17.16
CA ARG A 372 -4.59 4.43 -17.21
C ARG A 372 -4.90 5.19 -18.51
N ILE A 373 -4.79 4.52 -19.65
CA ILE A 373 -5.13 5.09 -20.97
C ILE A 373 -6.61 5.47 -21.03
N ILE A 374 -7.51 4.59 -20.61
CA ILE A 374 -8.95 4.86 -20.64
C ILE A 374 -9.30 6.09 -19.80
N ASP A 375 -8.79 6.18 -18.57
CA ASP A 375 -9.03 7.31 -17.67
C ASP A 375 -8.46 8.60 -18.22
N PHE A 376 -7.26 8.55 -18.80
CA PHE A 376 -6.66 9.70 -19.47
C PHE A 376 -7.52 10.21 -20.62
N TYR A 377 -8.00 9.33 -21.51
CA TYR A 377 -8.81 9.72 -22.66
C TYR A 377 -10.19 10.22 -22.25
N LYS A 378 -10.80 9.64 -21.20
CA LYS A 378 -12.03 10.17 -20.58
C LYS A 378 -11.82 11.60 -20.07
N LYS A 379 -10.75 11.83 -19.30
CA LYS A 379 -10.40 13.16 -18.76
C LYS A 379 -10.17 14.22 -19.85
N LYS A 380 -9.67 13.80 -21.01
CA LYS A 380 -9.45 14.67 -22.18
C LYS A 380 -10.65 14.77 -23.13
N ASN A 381 -11.82 14.19 -22.77
CA ASN A 381 -13.01 14.13 -23.63
C ASN A 381 -12.73 13.51 -25.02
N ALA A 382 -11.79 12.55 -25.10
CA ALA A 382 -11.33 11.91 -26.32
C ALA A 382 -11.88 10.47 -26.47
N VAL A 383 -13.08 10.23 -25.97
CA VAL A 383 -13.67 8.88 -25.89
C VAL A 383 -13.91 8.21 -27.24
N SER A 384 -14.00 8.98 -28.33
CA SER A 384 -14.13 8.44 -29.69
C SER A 384 -12.97 7.52 -30.08
N PHE A 385 -11.77 7.75 -29.54
CA PHE A 385 -10.60 6.87 -29.72
C PHE A 385 -10.77 5.52 -29.00
N LEU A 386 -11.55 5.48 -27.92
CA LEU A 386 -11.84 4.27 -27.14
C LEU A 386 -13.06 3.50 -27.67
N GLU A 387 -13.99 4.20 -28.31
CA GLU A 387 -15.17 3.60 -28.97
C GLU A 387 -14.80 2.89 -30.27
N GLN A 388 -13.81 3.41 -31.00
CA GLN A 388 -13.38 2.89 -32.29
C GLN A 388 -11.84 2.74 -32.39
N PRO A 389 -11.19 2.00 -31.46
CA PRO A 389 -9.73 1.88 -31.43
C PRO A 389 -9.19 1.18 -32.68
N GLY A 390 -9.99 0.31 -33.32
CA GLY A 390 -9.62 -0.39 -34.57
C GLY A 390 -9.40 0.52 -35.79
N SER A 391 -9.75 1.81 -35.70
CA SER A 391 -9.40 2.80 -36.72
C SER A 391 -7.93 3.25 -36.68
N ILE A 392 -7.21 2.89 -35.60
CA ILE A 392 -5.83 3.30 -35.33
C ILE A 392 -4.96 2.07 -34.98
N ILE A 393 -5.48 1.17 -34.15
CA ILE A 393 -4.80 -0.04 -33.67
C ILE A 393 -5.13 -1.19 -34.61
N THR A 394 -4.11 -1.76 -35.25
CA THR A 394 -4.27 -2.91 -36.16
C THR A 394 -4.43 -4.23 -35.41
N ASP A 395 -3.91 -4.34 -34.19
CA ASP A 395 -4.11 -5.49 -33.32
C ASP A 395 -5.56 -5.55 -32.84
N GLN A 396 -6.32 -6.49 -33.40
CA GLN A 396 -7.72 -6.70 -33.08
C GLN A 396 -7.94 -7.13 -31.63
N GLN A 397 -7.04 -7.93 -31.05
CA GLN A 397 -7.18 -8.38 -29.67
C GLN A 397 -7.03 -7.21 -28.70
N LEU A 398 -6.00 -6.38 -28.91
CA LEU A 398 -5.80 -5.16 -28.12
C LEU A 398 -6.97 -4.17 -28.29
N ALA A 399 -7.45 -3.97 -29.52
CA ALA A 399 -8.59 -3.10 -29.80
C ALA A 399 -9.87 -3.55 -29.08
N THR A 400 -10.16 -4.86 -29.08
CA THR A 400 -11.27 -5.45 -28.31
C THR A 400 -11.08 -5.24 -26.80
N ARG A 401 -9.88 -5.52 -26.26
CA ARG A 401 -9.58 -5.30 -24.83
C ARG A 401 -9.81 -3.85 -24.39
N ILE A 402 -9.38 -2.88 -25.18
CA ILE A 402 -9.62 -1.45 -24.92
C ILE A 402 -11.13 -1.15 -24.93
N THR A 403 -11.83 -1.60 -25.96
CA THR A 403 -13.28 -1.35 -26.13
C THR A 403 -14.08 -1.92 -24.95
N ASP A 404 -13.81 -3.16 -24.57
CA ASP A 404 -14.53 -3.86 -23.49
C ASP A 404 -14.23 -3.22 -22.13
N ARG A 405 -12.98 -2.86 -21.87
CA ARG A 405 -12.60 -2.17 -20.63
C ARG A 405 -13.17 -0.76 -20.57
N TYR A 406 -13.21 -0.02 -21.68
CA TYR A 406 -13.86 1.29 -21.74
C TYR A 406 -15.35 1.17 -21.40
N LYS A 407 -16.07 0.23 -22.03
CA LYS A 407 -17.49 -0.03 -21.73
C LYS A 407 -17.71 -0.37 -20.25
N ARG A 408 -16.86 -1.19 -19.64
CA ARG A 408 -16.92 -1.48 -18.20
C ARG A 408 -16.70 -0.22 -17.37
N SER A 409 -15.72 0.62 -17.71
CA SER A 409 -15.41 1.87 -17.00
C SER A 409 -16.55 2.92 -17.01
N MET A 410 -17.57 2.72 -17.85
CA MET A 410 -18.75 3.59 -17.94
C MET A 410 -19.88 3.15 -17.03
N VAL A 411 -19.75 2.00 -16.36
CA VAL A 411 -20.74 1.53 -15.40
C VAL A 411 -20.65 2.41 -14.15
N SER A 412 -21.77 3.05 -13.78
CA SER A 412 -21.80 3.94 -12.63
C SER A 412 -21.79 3.15 -11.31
N SER A 413 -21.30 3.77 -10.25
CA SER A 413 -21.34 3.21 -8.91
C SER A 413 -22.76 2.87 -8.46
N GLU A 414 -23.76 3.66 -8.84
CA GLU A 414 -25.17 3.36 -8.55
C GLU A 414 -25.63 2.08 -9.23
N ALA A 415 -25.19 1.84 -10.48
CA ALA A 415 -25.48 0.60 -11.18
C ALA A 415 -24.81 -0.60 -10.49
N ILE A 416 -23.57 -0.45 -10.02
CA ILE A 416 -22.84 -1.49 -9.26
C ILE A 416 -23.54 -1.78 -7.93
N VAL A 417 -23.90 -0.74 -7.18
CA VAL A 417 -24.64 -0.86 -5.92
C VAL A 417 -25.96 -1.58 -6.17
N LYS A 418 -26.69 -1.21 -7.23
CA LYS A 418 -27.93 -1.87 -7.62
C LYS A 418 -27.71 -3.34 -7.98
N ASP A 419 -26.69 -3.64 -8.79
CA ASP A 419 -26.36 -5.01 -9.19
C ASP A 419 -25.88 -5.89 -8.03
N LEU A 420 -25.42 -5.31 -6.92
CA LEU A 420 -25.09 -6.03 -5.71
C LEU A 420 -26.31 -6.15 -4.76
N LEU A 421 -27.17 -5.13 -4.72
CA LEU A 421 -28.30 -5.04 -3.79
C LEU A 421 -29.54 -5.80 -4.28
N ASP A 422 -29.91 -5.68 -5.55
CA ASP A 422 -31.07 -6.36 -6.16
C ASP A 422 -30.97 -7.89 -5.99
N PRO A 423 -29.82 -8.55 -6.28
CA PRO A 423 -29.64 -9.96 -5.97
C PRO A 423 -29.40 -10.25 -4.48
N GLN A 424 -29.27 -9.25 -3.62
CA GLN A 424 -28.96 -9.39 -2.19
C GLN A 424 -27.57 -9.98 -1.90
N ILE A 425 -26.58 -9.70 -2.76
CA ILE A 425 -25.17 -10.00 -2.46
C ILE A 425 -24.73 -9.15 -1.26
N ILE A 426 -25.03 -7.84 -1.31
CA ILE A 426 -24.95 -6.95 -0.14
C ILE A 426 -26.33 -6.80 0.52
N SER A 427 -26.35 -6.57 1.83
CA SER A 427 -27.59 -6.49 2.61
C SER A 427 -28.24 -5.11 2.62
N ALA A 428 -27.47 -4.05 2.40
CA ALA A 428 -27.98 -2.69 2.43
C ALA A 428 -27.08 -1.75 1.64
N LYS A 429 -27.66 -0.67 1.11
CA LYS A 429 -26.91 0.45 0.54
C LYS A 429 -26.16 1.20 1.68
N PRO A 430 -24.83 1.38 1.58
CA PRO A 430 -24.10 2.25 2.51
C PRO A 430 -24.55 3.71 2.43
N ARG A 431 -24.16 4.51 3.43
CA ARG A 431 -24.37 5.96 3.40
C ARG A 431 -23.61 6.59 2.23
N GLU A 432 -24.15 7.66 1.66
CA GLU A 432 -23.53 8.38 0.52
C GLU A 432 -22.10 8.84 0.84
N THR A 433 -21.81 9.23 2.08
CA THR A 433 -20.45 9.60 2.49
C THR A 433 -19.45 8.45 2.43
N ILE A 434 -19.91 7.21 2.63
CA ILE A 434 -19.08 6.01 2.49
C ILE A 434 -18.91 5.71 0.99
N LEU A 435 -19.98 5.79 0.19
CA LEU A 435 -19.91 5.55 -1.24
C LEU A 435 -18.93 6.51 -1.92
N ALA A 436 -19.05 7.82 -1.68
CA ALA A 436 -18.13 8.82 -2.23
C ALA A 436 -16.66 8.56 -1.83
N LYS A 437 -16.43 8.06 -0.61
CA LYS A 437 -15.09 7.67 -0.17
C LYS A 437 -14.58 6.45 -0.95
N LEU A 438 -15.38 5.40 -1.07
CA LEU A 438 -15.01 4.17 -1.78
C LEU A 438 -14.78 4.44 -3.27
N GLU A 439 -15.57 5.30 -3.90
CA GLU A 439 -15.38 5.74 -5.28
C GLU A 439 -14.02 6.44 -5.47
N SER A 440 -13.67 7.32 -4.55
CA SER A 440 -12.38 8.00 -4.56
C SER A 440 -11.22 7.03 -4.35
N GLU A 441 -11.37 6.04 -3.45
CA GLU A 441 -10.34 5.02 -3.18
C GLU A 441 -10.19 4.03 -4.35
N ALA A 442 -11.27 3.74 -5.07
CA ALA A 442 -11.27 2.89 -6.26
C ALA A 442 -10.76 3.59 -7.53
N ALA A 443 -10.45 4.89 -7.45
CA ALA A 443 -9.96 5.70 -8.57
C ALA A 443 -10.84 5.61 -9.84
N GLY A 444 -12.14 5.37 -9.68
CA GLY A 444 -13.08 5.21 -10.80
C GLY A 444 -13.09 3.83 -11.47
N ASP A 445 -12.36 2.84 -10.96
CA ASP A 445 -12.44 1.45 -11.42
C ASP A 445 -13.67 0.73 -10.82
N PRO A 446 -14.64 0.30 -11.65
CA PRO A 446 -15.87 -0.35 -11.20
C PRO A 446 -15.65 -1.60 -10.33
N LEU A 447 -14.67 -2.44 -10.71
CA LEU A 447 -14.43 -3.70 -10.02
C LEU A 447 -13.76 -3.46 -8.66
N SER A 448 -12.78 -2.55 -8.60
CA SER A 448 -12.18 -2.10 -7.36
C SER A 448 -13.20 -1.46 -6.43
N PHE A 449 -14.13 -0.65 -6.96
CA PHE A 449 -15.24 -0.09 -6.19
C PHE A 449 -16.14 -1.20 -5.62
N ALA A 450 -16.50 -2.20 -6.43
CA ALA A 450 -17.29 -3.33 -5.98
C ALA A 450 -16.62 -4.13 -4.86
N PHE A 451 -15.32 -4.42 -4.98
CA PHE A 451 -14.56 -5.11 -3.93
C PHE A 451 -14.47 -4.27 -2.66
N ALA A 452 -14.17 -2.97 -2.77
CA ALA A 452 -14.11 -2.08 -1.61
C ALA A 452 -15.47 -1.98 -0.88
N LEU A 453 -16.58 -1.98 -1.63
CA LEU A 453 -17.93 -2.05 -1.10
C LEU A 453 -18.21 -3.39 -0.37
N MET A 454 -17.78 -4.51 -0.95
CA MET A 454 -17.92 -5.84 -0.35
C MET A 454 -17.03 -6.03 0.90
N ASP A 455 -15.83 -5.43 0.91
CA ASP A 455 -14.94 -5.39 2.08
C ASP A 455 -15.58 -4.61 3.23
N GLN A 456 -16.22 -3.48 2.92
CA GLN A 456 -16.97 -2.68 3.90
C GLN A 456 -18.09 -3.51 4.56
N GLN A 457 -18.73 -4.38 3.78
CA GLN A 457 -19.78 -5.30 4.24
C GLN A 457 -19.23 -6.60 4.85
N GLN A 458 -17.90 -6.78 4.91
CA GLN A 458 -17.24 -7.98 5.42
C GLN A 458 -17.67 -9.26 4.70
N ILE A 459 -17.79 -9.21 3.37
CA ILE A 459 -18.12 -10.40 2.57
C ILE A 459 -17.06 -10.71 1.52
N HIS A 460 -16.12 -9.80 1.29
CA HIS A 460 -14.94 -10.06 0.46
C HIS A 460 -13.74 -10.42 1.34
N PHE A 461 -12.91 -11.35 0.84
CA PHE A 461 -11.67 -11.74 1.50
C PHE A 461 -10.58 -12.01 0.46
N ALA A 462 -9.47 -11.27 0.57
CA ALA A 462 -8.25 -11.50 -0.18
C ALA A 462 -7.10 -11.79 0.81
N PHE A 463 -6.30 -12.82 0.53
CA PHE A 463 -5.13 -13.16 1.32
C PHE A 463 -4.06 -13.84 0.46
N ASP A 464 -2.80 -13.73 0.88
CA ASP A 464 -1.69 -14.46 0.27
C ASP A 464 -1.76 -15.93 0.71
N THR A 465 -1.63 -16.84 -0.25
CA THR A 465 -1.66 -18.28 0.03
C THR A 465 -0.32 -18.80 0.53
N GLU A 466 0.77 -18.06 0.32
CA GLU A 466 2.08 -18.26 0.93
C GLU A 466 2.14 -17.51 2.27
N THR A 467 2.45 -18.23 3.35
CA THR A 467 2.46 -17.66 4.70
C THR A 467 3.84 -17.17 5.14
N GLY A 468 4.91 -17.71 4.55
CA GLY A 468 6.29 -17.50 4.99
C GLY A 468 6.66 -18.16 6.32
N PHE A 469 5.80 -19.04 6.87
CA PHE A 469 6.11 -19.79 8.09
C PHE A 469 5.54 -21.21 8.08
N VAL A 470 6.24 -22.11 8.77
CA VAL A 470 5.82 -23.51 8.94
C VAL A 470 5.87 -23.87 10.44
N PRO A 471 4.80 -24.48 11.02
CA PRO A 471 3.54 -24.87 10.38
C PRO A 471 2.64 -23.67 10.06
N VAL A 472 1.91 -23.74 8.93
CA VAL A 472 0.90 -22.73 8.54
C VAL A 472 -0.28 -22.72 9.51
N ASP A 473 -0.95 -21.56 9.70
CA ASP A 473 -1.96 -21.36 10.74
C ASP A 473 -3.41 -21.44 10.22
N TYR A 474 -3.81 -22.64 9.79
CA TYR A 474 -5.17 -22.92 9.28
C TYR A 474 -6.30 -22.49 10.25
N ASP A 475 -6.07 -22.54 11.57
CA ASP A 475 -7.05 -22.11 12.57
C ASP A 475 -7.37 -20.62 12.47
N LYS A 476 -6.35 -19.77 12.31
CA LYS A 476 -6.55 -18.32 12.13
C LYS A 476 -7.23 -18.00 10.81
N LEU A 477 -6.82 -18.65 9.72
CA LEU A 477 -7.44 -18.44 8.41
C LEU A 477 -8.93 -18.79 8.41
N LEU A 478 -9.32 -19.92 9.00
CA LEU A 478 -10.74 -20.32 9.09
C LEU A 478 -11.57 -19.35 9.95
N LEU A 479 -10.99 -18.77 11.00
CA LEU A 479 -11.65 -17.74 11.80
C LEU A 479 -11.81 -16.42 11.02
N GLU A 480 -10.86 -16.09 10.14
CA GLU A 480 -10.99 -14.97 9.21
C GLU A 480 -12.14 -15.16 8.20
N PHE A 481 -12.33 -16.38 7.68
CA PHE A 481 -13.51 -16.72 6.88
C PHE A 481 -14.79 -16.61 7.70
N ALA A 482 -14.81 -17.16 8.92
CA ALA A 482 -15.99 -17.10 9.79
C ALA A 482 -16.44 -15.67 10.07
N ALA A 483 -15.49 -14.74 10.29
CA ALA A 483 -15.77 -13.32 10.48
C ALA A 483 -16.47 -12.68 9.27
N ARG A 484 -16.35 -13.27 8.08
CA ARG A 484 -16.91 -12.77 6.81
C ARG A 484 -18.15 -13.54 6.32
N SER A 485 -18.68 -14.41 7.16
CA SER A 485 -19.85 -15.26 6.86
C SER A 485 -21.20 -14.62 7.20
N LYS A 486 -21.26 -13.29 7.37
CA LYS A 486 -22.43 -12.55 7.90
C LYS A 486 -22.98 -13.16 9.21
N GLY A 487 -22.10 -13.72 10.03
CA GLY A 487 -22.46 -14.35 11.31
C GLY A 487 -23.01 -15.78 11.23
N ILE A 488 -23.09 -16.39 10.03
CA ILE A 488 -23.51 -17.80 9.89
C ILE A 488 -22.56 -18.73 10.64
N LEU A 489 -21.25 -18.46 10.59
CA LEU A 489 -20.22 -19.22 11.28
C LEU A 489 -19.78 -18.57 12.62
N LYS A 490 -20.61 -17.73 13.24
CA LYS A 490 -20.25 -17.02 14.49
C LYS A 490 -19.85 -17.94 15.65
N ASP A 491 -20.41 -19.15 15.67
CA ASP A 491 -20.19 -20.14 16.73
C ASP A 491 -19.06 -21.12 16.39
N LEU A 492 -18.38 -20.92 15.25
CA LEU A 492 -17.25 -21.75 14.84
C LEU A 492 -16.11 -21.61 15.87
N LYS A 493 -15.63 -22.76 16.35
CA LYS A 493 -14.37 -22.87 17.09
C LYS A 493 -13.45 -23.78 16.32
N VAL A 494 -12.20 -23.38 16.11
CA VAL A 494 -11.24 -24.15 15.35
C VAL A 494 -9.98 -24.33 16.16
N TRP A 495 -9.42 -25.53 16.11
CA TRP A 495 -8.07 -25.83 16.56
C TRP A 495 -7.32 -26.57 15.47
N MET A 496 -6.04 -26.27 15.34
CA MET A 496 -5.14 -27.00 14.47
C MET A 496 -4.06 -27.68 15.31
N ASP A 497 -3.94 -28.99 15.14
CA ASP A 497 -2.76 -29.74 15.56
C ASP A 497 -1.81 -29.87 14.37
N ALA A 498 -0.54 -29.55 14.60
CA ALA A 498 0.55 -29.79 13.65
C ALA A 498 1.62 -30.65 14.31
N THR A 499 2.02 -31.74 13.64
CA THR A 499 3.03 -32.68 14.13
C THR A 499 4.08 -32.89 13.05
N GLY A 500 5.34 -32.64 13.36
CA GLY A 500 6.45 -32.71 12.41
C GLY A 500 7.78 -32.40 13.11
N ASP A 501 8.88 -32.74 12.45
CA ASP A 501 10.22 -32.36 12.89
C ASP A 501 10.56 -30.99 12.28
N ARG A 502 11.04 -30.04 13.08
CA ARG A 502 11.54 -28.76 12.54
C ARG A 502 12.71 -28.96 11.57
N ASN A 503 13.40 -30.08 11.65
CA ASN A 503 14.53 -30.46 10.78
C ASN A 503 14.14 -31.39 9.62
N GLY A 504 12.88 -31.84 9.56
CA GLY A 504 12.38 -32.78 8.55
C GLY A 504 11.26 -32.13 7.76
N GLU A 505 11.40 -32.09 6.45
CA GLU A 505 10.68 -31.28 5.46
C GLU A 505 9.15 -31.51 5.38
N THR A 506 8.52 -32.20 6.34
CA THR A 506 7.08 -32.47 6.33
C THR A 506 6.38 -32.35 7.68
N PHE A 507 5.22 -31.69 7.68
CA PHE A 507 4.28 -31.57 8.78
C PHE A 507 2.98 -32.34 8.48
N SER A 508 2.41 -32.96 9.50
CA SER A 508 1.07 -33.53 9.46
C SER A 508 0.11 -32.60 10.19
N TYR A 509 -0.90 -32.13 9.46
CA TYR A 509 -1.91 -31.20 9.94
C TYR A 509 -3.23 -31.90 10.25
N THR A 510 -3.85 -31.55 11.37
CA THR A 510 -5.24 -31.93 11.68
C THR A 510 -6.00 -30.70 12.15
N ILE A 511 -6.99 -30.29 11.36
CA ILE A 511 -7.92 -29.22 11.72
C ILE A 511 -9.14 -29.85 12.38
N THR A 512 -9.49 -29.37 13.56
CA THR A 512 -10.72 -29.74 14.26
C THR A 512 -11.61 -28.51 14.41
N ALA A 513 -12.74 -28.50 13.71
CA ALA A 513 -13.74 -27.44 13.77
C ALA A 513 -14.99 -27.89 14.53
N LEU A 514 -15.42 -27.11 15.51
CA LEU A 514 -16.66 -27.30 16.27
C LEU A 514 -17.70 -26.31 15.75
N CYS A 515 -18.83 -26.84 15.29
CA CYS A 515 -19.95 -26.03 14.82
C CYS A 515 -21.24 -26.85 14.89
N ASN A 516 -22.38 -26.23 15.21
CA ASN A 516 -23.70 -26.87 15.20
C ASN A 516 -23.77 -28.19 15.99
N ASN A 517 -23.16 -28.26 17.17
CA ASN A 517 -23.04 -29.47 18.00
C ASN A 517 -22.42 -30.69 17.27
N LYS A 518 -21.53 -30.42 16.31
CA LYS A 518 -20.78 -31.43 15.56
C LYS A 518 -19.30 -31.07 15.56
N VAL A 519 -18.48 -32.09 15.30
CA VAL A 519 -17.04 -31.93 15.08
C VAL A 519 -16.72 -32.29 13.63
N PHE A 520 -16.03 -31.39 12.96
CA PHE A 520 -15.53 -31.57 11.60
C PHE A 520 -14.02 -31.71 11.68
N VAL A 521 -13.48 -32.80 11.14
CA VAL A 521 -12.04 -33.07 11.11
C VAL A 521 -11.56 -33.07 9.67
N ALA A 522 -10.60 -32.20 9.38
CA ALA A 522 -9.94 -32.11 8.08
C ALA A 522 -8.43 -32.35 8.24
N ARG A 523 -7.81 -32.96 7.23
CA ARG A 523 -6.38 -33.28 7.22
C ARG A 523 -5.76 -32.68 5.95
N PRO A 524 -5.37 -31.39 5.98
CA PRO A 524 -4.69 -30.75 4.87
C PRO A 524 -3.43 -31.50 4.46
N ARG A 525 -3.08 -31.45 3.18
CA ARG A 525 -1.74 -31.88 2.75
C ARG A 525 -0.71 -30.86 3.20
N ASP A 526 0.50 -31.33 3.41
CA ASP A 526 1.63 -30.43 3.59
C ASP A 526 2.03 -29.84 2.25
N MET A 527 1.92 -28.52 2.16
CA MET A 527 2.29 -27.74 0.99
C MET A 527 3.47 -26.81 1.33
N GLY A 528 4.21 -27.09 2.42
CA GLY A 528 5.26 -26.23 2.94
C GLY A 528 4.67 -25.08 3.74
N ASP A 529 5.06 -23.86 3.37
CA ASP A 529 4.51 -22.60 3.90
C ASP A 529 3.27 -22.12 3.16
N TRP A 530 2.72 -22.93 2.26
CA TRP A 530 1.47 -22.66 1.54
C TRP A 530 0.26 -23.31 2.20
N TYR A 531 -0.91 -22.68 2.06
CA TYR A 531 -2.18 -23.29 2.43
C TYR A 531 -2.66 -24.32 1.39
N ASP A 532 -3.19 -25.45 1.85
CA ASP A 532 -4.01 -26.36 1.05
C ASP A 532 -5.44 -25.81 0.92
N ILE A 533 -5.60 -24.87 -0.02
CA ILE A 533 -6.84 -24.15 -0.29
C ILE A 533 -8.02 -25.09 -0.60
N MET A 534 -7.77 -26.21 -1.28
CA MET A 534 -8.83 -27.17 -1.61
C MET A 534 -9.45 -27.80 -0.35
N THR A 535 -8.63 -28.11 0.66
CA THR A 535 -9.11 -28.62 1.94
C THR A 535 -9.90 -27.55 2.71
N ILE A 536 -9.47 -26.29 2.66
CA ILE A 536 -10.17 -25.16 3.28
C ILE A 536 -11.55 -24.98 2.64
N ASP A 537 -11.63 -24.92 1.31
CA ASP A 537 -12.87 -24.77 0.56
C ASP A 537 -13.86 -25.90 0.88
N ALA A 538 -13.37 -27.15 0.90
CA ALA A 538 -14.20 -28.30 1.21
C ALA A 538 -14.73 -28.27 2.66
N LEU A 539 -13.90 -27.86 3.63
CA LEU A 539 -14.31 -27.73 5.02
C LEU A 539 -15.36 -26.62 5.19
N LEU A 540 -15.13 -25.44 4.62
CA LEU A 540 -16.07 -24.31 4.66
C LEU A 540 -17.40 -24.68 4.01
N ASN A 541 -17.37 -25.30 2.83
CA ASN A 541 -18.58 -25.77 2.14
C ASN A 541 -19.34 -26.80 2.97
N LYS A 542 -18.64 -27.71 3.65
CA LYS A 542 -19.27 -28.72 4.52
C LYS A 542 -19.91 -28.07 5.75
N LEU A 543 -19.23 -27.13 6.41
CA LEU A 543 -19.75 -26.38 7.56
C LEU A 543 -21.02 -25.58 7.19
N LEU A 544 -20.97 -24.84 6.09
CA LEU A 544 -22.10 -24.03 5.61
C LEU A 544 -23.29 -24.90 5.18
N ALA A 545 -23.03 -26.02 4.49
CA ALA A 545 -24.07 -26.97 4.12
C ALA A 545 -24.75 -27.61 5.36
N ASP A 546 -23.98 -27.92 6.41
CA ASP A 546 -24.52 -28.49 7.64
C ASP A 546 -25.44 -27.53 8.40
N LEU A 547 -25.16 -26.22 8.31
CA LEU A 547 -26.00 -25.15 8.83
C LEU A 547 -27.21 -24.83 7.93
N GLY A 548 -27.37 -25.53 6.80
CA GLY A 548 -28.44 -25.27 5.84
C GLY A 548 -28.31 -23.92 5.11
N ALA A 549 -27.14 -23.27 5.17
CA ALA A 549 -26.91 -22.01 4.48
C ALA A 549 -26.91 -22.25 2.96
N ARG A 550 -27.45 -21.30 2.18
CA ARG A 550 -27.36 -21.32 0.72
C ARG A 550 -26.05 -20.69 0.24
N GLU A 551 -25.55 -19.71 0.99
CA GLU A 551 -24.37 -18.92 0.71
C GLU A 551 -23.08 -19.74 0.80
N ARG A 552 -22.12 -19.45 -0.06
CA ARG A 552 -20.77 -20.04 -0.09
C ARG A 552 -19.72 -18.96 -0.25
N PHE A 553 -18.49 -19.30 0.06
CA PHE A 553 -17.33 -18.52 -0.36
C PHE A 553 -17.01 -18.89 -1.81
N VAL A 554 -17.33 -17.99 -2.74
CA VAL A 554 -17.06 -18.17 -4.16
C VAL A 554 -15.65 -17.65 -4.44
N SER A 555 -14.77 -18.54 -4.89
CA SER A 555 -13.38 -18.20 -5.23
C SER A 555 -13.30 -17.37 -6.52
N ILE A 556 -12.35 -16.44 -6.57
CA ILE A 556 -12.02 -15.59 -7.71
C ILE A 556 -10.57 -15.87 -8.08
N GLU A 557 -10.35 -16.34 -9.30
CA GLU A 557 -9.00 -16.52 -9.84
C GLU A 557 -8.31 -15.16 -10.06
N THR A 558 -7.16 -14.96 -9.42
CA THR A 558 -6.34 -13.74 -9.53
C THR A 558 -5.18 -13.89 -10.51
N GLY A 559 -4.75 -15.13 -10.80
CA GLY A 559 -3.62 -15.43 -11.67
C GLY A 559 -2.25 -15.37 -10.98
N ASP A 560 -2.21 -15.13 -9.67
CA ASP A 560 -1.00 -14.99 -8.85
C ASP A 560 -1.07 -15.89 -7.59
N GLN A 561 -0.30 -15.58 -6.55
CA GLN A 561 -0.28 -16.29 -5.27
C GLN A 561 -1.41 -15.87 -4.30
N MET A 562 -2.22 -14.88 -4.68
CA MET A 562 -3.34 -14.44 -3.87
C MET A 562 -4.55 -15.35 -4.07
N SER A 563 -5.33 -15.56 -3.02
CA SER A 563 -6.68 -16.11 -3.13
C SER A 563 -7.70 -15.05 -2.75
N GLN A 564 -8.78 -14.98 -3.54
CA GLN A 564 -9.87 -14.02 -3.34
C GLN A 564 -11.21 -14.73 -3.27
N TYR A 565 -12.08 -14.32 -2.36
CA TYR A 565 -13.40 -14.91 -2.14
C TYR A 565 -14.48 -13.85 -1.93
N ILE A 566 -15.69 -14.15 -2.40
CA ILE A 566 -16.92 -13.44 -2.04
C ILE A 566 -17.88 -14.39 -1.35
N PHE A 567 -18.36 -14.02 -0.17
CA PHE A 567 -19.40 -14.74 0.55
C PHE A 567 -20.80 -14.34 0.07
N GLY A 568 -21.53 -15.26 -0.53
CA GLY A 568 -22.90 -15.02 -1.01
C GLY A 568 -23.51 -16.22 -1.73
N ASP A 569 -24.69 -16.01 -2.31
CA ASP A 569 -25.34 -17.01 -3.17
C ASP A 569 -24.50 -17.26 -4.44
N PRO A 570 -24.00 -18.49 -4.67
CA PRO A 570 -23.06 -18.76 -5.75
C PRO A 570 -23.54 -18.34 -7.14
N GLU A 571 -24.83 -18.56 -7.43
CA GLU A 571 -25.40 -18.21 -8.74
C GLU A 571 -25.36 -16.70 -8.96
N LYS A 572 -25.71 -15.93 -7.93
CA LYS A 572 -25.78 -14.48 -7.99
C LYS A 572 -24.40 -13.85 -8.05
N VAL A 573 -23.46 -14.36 -7.25
CA VAL A 573 -22.06 -13.92 -7.27
C VAL A 573 -21.42 -14.20 -8.64
N ASN A 574 -21.63 -15.39 -9.21
CA ASN A 574 -21.08 -15.72 -10.53
C ASN A 574 -21.68 -14.85 -11.66
N LEU A 575 -22.97 -14.51 -11.59
CA LEU A 575 -23.59 -13.57 -12.52
C LEU A 575 -22.99 -12.17 -12.42
N PHE A 576 -22.73 -11.71 -11.18
CA PHE A 576 -22.04 -10.45 -10.95
C PHE A 576 -20.63 -10.48 -11.53
N LEU A 577 -19.83 -11.51 -11.22
CA LEU A 577 -18.46 -11.65 -11.71
C LEU A 577 -18.41 -11.68 -13.24
N LYS A 578 -19.31 -12.40 -13.92
CA LYS A 578 -19.37 -12.43 -15.39
C LYS A 578 -19.66 -11.05 -16.03
N LYS A 579 -20.32 -10.14 -15.30
CA LYS A 579 -20.62 -8.79 -15.79
C LYS A 579 -19.42 -7.85 -15.67
N TYR A 580 -18.60 -8.02 -14.64
CA TYR A 580 -17.57 -7.06 -14.24
C TYR A 580 -16.12 -7.54 -14.43
N LYS A 581 -15.89 -8.86 -14.49
CA LYS A 581 -14.61 -9.50 -14.82
C LYS A 581 -14.64 -9.93 -16.29
#